data_AF-A0A8J5V4U8-F1
#
_entry.id   AF-A0A8J5V4U8-F1
#
_cell.length_a   1.000
_cell.length_b   1.000
_cell.length_c   1.000
_cell.angle_alpha   90.00
_cell.angle_beta   90.00
_cell.angle_gamma   90.00
#
_symmetry.space_group_name_H-M   'P 1'
#
loop_
_entity.id
_entity.type
_entity.pdbx_description
1 polymer ?
#
loop_
_entity_poly.entity_id
_entity_poly.type
_entity_poly.pdbx_seq_one_letter_code
_entity_poly.pdbx_strand_id
1 'polypeptide(L)'
;MASRLLARSTAARLLSHLRSSRALNPSEHLPVHGAGVVSLLAPGRGLPAAAKPCPTRDPMRWFSSPAAVAEAPTTADGLTVDLIAGKGWTILPEAESDGRSHAAAVAQSVKLIKKRLKWGWILERSRQLSVVLERPDLWDDPVFAGKVSREHGELMGKIKSVNQFEQELMEHIDMLRLAREEDDNELETETMRALADMRRSAKEKELNALLSGDNDSFSCFIEVQAGAGGTESMDWAAVIMNMYRSWAQQRGYTVTIVEEMPGEIVA
;
A
#
# COMPACT_ATOMS: atom_id res chain seq x y z
N MET A 1 38.31 0.87 -14.27
CA MET A 1 37.66 -0.42 -13.95
C MET A 1 36.16 -0.22 -14.07
N ALA A 2 35.46 -1.06 -14.83
CA ALA A 2 34.00 -1.18 -14.77
C ALA A 2 33.73 -2.67 -14.52
N SER A 3 33.13 -2.98 -13.39
CA SER A 3 32.73 -4.35 -13.07
C SER A 3 31.22 -4.41 -12.91
N ARG A 4 30.56 -5.27 -13.70
CA ARG A 4 29.11 -5.46 -13.68
C ARG A 4 28.76 -6.75 -12.93
N LEU A 5 28.02 -6.61 -11.84
CA LEU A 5 27.50 -7.71 -11.04
C LEU A 5 26.00 -7.88 -11.30
N LEU A 6 25.57 -9.13 -11.52
CA LEU A 6 24.18 -9.56 -11.68
C LEU A 6 23.73 -10.22 -10.37
N ALA A 7 22.77 -9.61 -9.66
CA ALA A 7 22.15 -10.24 -8.50
C ALA A 7 20.78 -10.80 -8.92
N ARG A 8 20.67 -12.13 -9.12
CA ARG A 8 19.40 -12.77 -9.49
C ARG A 8 18.60 -13.14 -8.24
N SER A 9 17.37 -12.62 -8.16
CA SER A 9 16.31 -13.12 -7.26
C SER A 9 15.61 -14.30 -7.95
N THR A 10 15.38 -15.40 -7.23
CA THR A 10 14.86 -16.68 -7.74
C THR A 10 13.36 -16.69 -8.07
N ALA A 11 12.75 -15.54 -8.35
CA ALA A 11 11.32 -15.41 -8.62
C ALA A 11 11.02 -14.67 -9.94
N ALA A 12 11.37 -15.26 -11.09
CA ALA A 12 10.79 -14.84 -12.37
C ALA A 12 10.90 -15.95 -13.42
N ARG A 13 9.83 -16.74 -13.55
CA ARG A 13 9.61 -17.63 -14.68
C ARG A 13 8.57 -16.98 -15.61
N LEU A 14 9.07 -16.54 -16.77
CA LEU A 14 8.42 -16.60 -18.08
C LEU A 14 6.98 -16.05 -18.23
N LEU A 15 6.84 -14.86 -18.84
CA LEU A 15 6.48 -14.71 -20.27
C LEU A 15 6.11 -13.25 -20.59
N SER A 16 6.97 -12.61 -21.37
CA SER A 16 6.67 -11.37 -22.06
C SER A 16 6.03 -11.69 -23.42
N HIS A 17 4.71 -11.77 -23.47
CA HIS A 17 3.96 -11.48 -24.69
C HIS A 17 2.61 -10.86 -24.33
N LEU A 18 2.30 -9.76 -25.02
CA LEU A 18 1.05 -8.98 -24.99
C LEU A 18 0.97 -7.84 -23.96
N ARG A 19 1.55 -6.69 -24.30
CA ARG A 19 0.77 -5.44 -24.32
C ARG A 19 1.50 -4.34 -25.10
N SER A 20 1.22 -4.24 -26.39
CA SER A 20 1.25 -2.97 -27.10
C SER A 20 -0.18 -2.57 -27.40
N SER A 21 -0.45 -1.27 -27.31
CA SER A 21 -1.69 -0.56 -27.65
C SER A 21 -2.77 -0.54 -26.55
N ARG A 22 -2.81 0.58 -25.81
CA ARG A 22 -3.77 1.68 -26.05
C ARG A 22 -3.84 2.56 -24.80
N ALA A 23 -3.10 3.66 -24.81
CA ALA A 23 -3.36 4.77 -23.91
C ALA A 23 -4.69 5.42 -24.35
N LEU A 24 -5.66 5.49 -23.44
CA LEU A 24 -6.86 6.31 -23.59
C LEU A 24 -6.71 7.50 -22.64
N ASN A 25 -6.53 8.69 -23.22
CA ASN A 25 -6.58 9.95 -22.50
C ASN A 25 -8.03 10.24 -22.05
N PRO A 26 -8.24 10.77 -20.83
CA PRO A 26 -9.56 11.15 -20.35
C PRO A 26 -9.79 12.65 -20.55
N SER A 27 -10.27 13.05 -21.72
CA SER A 27 -10.84 14.40 -21.90
C SER A 27 -11.61 14.51 -23.21
N GLU A 28 -12.83 13.97 -23.26
CA GLU A 28 -13.82 14.48 -24.22
C GLU A 28 -15.13 14.79 -23.49
N HIS A 29 -15.39 16.09 -23.41
CA HIS A 29 -16.61 16.70 -22.93
C HIS A 29 -17.74 16.45 -23.93
N LEU A 30 -18.89 15.96 -23.45
CA LEU A 30 -20.15 16.00 -24.20
C LEU A 30 -20.70 17.44 -24.19
N PRO A 31 -21.10 18.03 -25.34
CA PRO A 31 -21.90 19.23 -25.34
C PRO A 31 -23.40 18.89 -25.34
N VAL A 32 -24.09 19.49 -24.38
CA VAL A 32 -25.53 19.71 -24.35
C VAL A 32 -25.82 20.98 -25.18
N HIS A 33 -26.71 20.91 -26.16
CA HIS A 33 -27.81 21.86 -26.39
C HIS A 33 -28.53 21.58 -27.71
N GLY A 34 -29.86 21.62 -27.64
CA GLY A 34 -30.75 21.34 -28.76
C GLY A 34 -31.01 22.51 -29.69
N ALA A 35 -31.64 22.17 -30.80
CA ALA A 35 -32.47 23.06 -31.60
C ALA A 35 -33.60 22.20 -32.18
N GLY A 36 -34.84 22.64 -32.01
CA GLY A 36 -36.00 22.00 -32.62
C GLY A 36 -36.09 22.32 -34.13
N VAL A 37 -37.06 21.68 -34.79
CA VAL A 37 -38.08 22.29 -35.67
C VAL A 37 -38.73 21.21 -36.56
N VAL A 38 -40.04 21.05 -36.33
CA VAL A 38 -41.13 20.82 -37.32
C VAL A 38 -41.32 19.44 -37.96
N SER A 39 -42.38 18.79 -37.45
CA SER A 39 -43.62 18.38 -38.15
C SER A 39 -43.52 17.54 -39.43
N LEU A 40 -44.10 16.34 -39.38
CA LEU A 40 -44.92 15.81 -40.46
C LEU A 40 -46.03 14.92 -39.91
N LEU A 41 -47.21 15.16 -40.48
CA LEU A 41 -48.54 14.73 -40.07
C LEU A 41 -48.90 13.35 -40.67
N ALA A 42 -49.96 12.76 -40.09
CA ALA A 42 -50.95 11.84 -40.69
C ALA A 42 -50.92 10.37 -40.18
N PRO A 43 -52.04 9.61 -40.29
CA PRO A 43 -53.00 9.53 -39.19
C PRO A 43 -53.47 8.11 -38.82
N GLY A 44 -53.98 7.98 -37.59
CA GLY A 44 -55.17 7.18 -37.25
C GLY A 44 -55.08 5.65 -37.28
N ARG A 45 -55.14 5.03 -36.08
CA ARG A 45 -56.14 3.98 -35.75
C ARG A 45 -56.06 3.57 -34.27
N GLY A 46 -57.17 3.79 -33.57
CA GLY A 46 -57.79 2.85 -32.61
C GLY A 46 -57.03 2.45 -31.34
N LEU A 47 -57.31 3.15 -30.25
CA LEU A 47 -57.23 2.61 -28.88
C LEU A 47 -58.35 1.58 -28.65
N PRO A 48 -58.14 0.63 -27.73
CA PRO A 48 -59.17 0.35 -26.73
C PRO A 48 -58.66 0.59 -25.29
N ALA A 49 -59.67 0.74 -24.43
CA ALA A 49 -59.68 1.41 -23.15
C ALA A 49 -59.12 0.61 -21.95
N ALA A 50 -58.83 1.40 -20.91
CA ALA A 50 -58.98 1.10 -19.48
C ALA A 50 -57.94 0.19 -18.79
N ALA A 51 -56.88 0.83 -18.25
CA ALA A 51 -56.20 0.38 -17.04
C ALA A 51 -56.22 1.52 -16.00
N LYS A 52 -56.61 1.17 -14.77
CA LYS A 52 -56.90 2.06 -13.63
C LYS A 52 -55.69 2.93 -13.23
N PRO A 53 -55.90 4.14 -12.66
CA PRO A 53 -54.80 4.98 -12.22
C PRO A 53 -54.03 4.31 -11.07
N CYS A 54 -52.72 4.14 -11.29
CA CYS A 54 -51.77 3.65 -10.30
C CYS A 54 -51.64 4.70 -9.18
N PRO A 55 -51.68 4.33 -7.88
CA PRO A 55 -51.50 5.28 -6.81
C PRO A 55 -50.08 5.85 -6.86
N THR A 56 -49.98 7.17 -6.72
CA THR A 56 -48.74 7.93 -6.63
C THR A 56 -47.85 7.31 -5.56
N ARG A 57 -46.78 6.64 -6.00
CA ARG A 57 -45.71 6.17 -5.14
C ARG A 57 -44.99 7.41 -4.64
N ASP A 58 -45.23 7.77 -3.37
CA ASP A 58 -44.42 8.73 -2.63
C ASP A 58 -42.93 8.47 -2.93
N PRO A 59 -42.10 9.51 -3.11
CA PRO A 59 -40.67 9.33 -3.21
C PRO A 59 -40.21 8.78 -1.87
N MET A 60 -40.11 7.46 -1.82
CA MET A 60 -39.64 6.70 -0.68
C MET A 60 -38.27 7.27 -0.35
N ARG A 61 -38.24 8.07 0.73
CA ARG A 61 -37.00 8.50 1.37
C ARG A 61 -36.23 7.22 1.63
N TRP A 62 -35.20 7.02 0.81
CA TRP A 62 -34.23 5.97 0.99
C TRP A 62 -33.53 6.32 2.30
N PHE A 63 -34.00 5.72 3.39
CA PHE A 63 -33.16 5.59 4.57
C PHE A 63 -32.05 4.63 4.16
N SER A 64 -31.03 5.16 3.48
CA SER A 64 -29.70 4.60 3.60
C SER A 64 -29.34 4.75 5.07
N SER A 65 -29.62 3.71 5.86
CA SER A 65 -28.96 3.55 7.14
C SER A 65 -27.46 3.67 6.82
N PRO A 66 -26.72 4.62 7.41
CA PRO A 66 -25.29 4.67 7.17
C PRO A 66 -24.76 3.31 7.61
N ALA A 67 -24.20 2.54 6.67
CA ALA A 67 -23.34 1.43 7.03
C ALA A 67 -22.34 2.01 8.02
N ALA A 68 -22.30 1.46 9.24
CA ALA A 68 -21.45 1.94 10.31
C ALA A 68 -20.06 2.19 9.72
N VAL A 69 -19.67 3.46 9.65
CA VAL A 69 -18.32 3.83 9.26
C VAL A 69 -17.45 3.12 10.27
N ALA A 70 -16.64 2.16 9.82
CA ALA A 70 -15.72 1.46 10.70
C ALA A 70 -14.85 2.53 11.38
N GLU A 71 -15.16 2.80 12.64
CA GLU A 71 -14.53 3.86 13.40
C GLU A 71 -13.06 3.48 13.59
N ALA A 72 -12.16 4.46 13.45
CA ALA A 72 -10.74 4.19 13.57
C ALA A 72 -10.45 3.60 14.96
N PRO A 73 -9.51 2.65 15.09
CA PRO A 73 -9.17 2.08 16.38
C PRO A 73 -8.68 3.21 17.30
N THR A 74 -9.31 3.29 18.47
CA THR A 74 -9.06 4.33 19.48
C THR A 74 -8.68 3.68 20.80
N THR A 75 -7.70 4.25 21.48
CA THR A 75 -7.37 3.96 22.89
C THR A 75 -8.54 4.34 23.80
N ALA A 76 -8.57 3.85 25.04
CA ALA A 76 -9.53 4.30 26.06
C ALA A 76 -9.52 5.83 26.28
N ASP A 77 -8.40 6.50 26.01
CA ASP A 77 -8.25 7.97 26.03
C ASP A 77 -8.74 8.70 24.76
N GLY A 78 -9.31 7.96 23.80
CA GLY A 78 -9.68 8.49 22.49
C GLY A 78 -8.48 8.85 21.60
N LEU A 79 -7.30 8.31 21.90
CA LEU A 79 -6.11 8.52 21.07
C LEU A 79 -6.18 7.63 19.83
N THR A 80 -5.89 8.23 18.67
CA THR A 80 -5.66 7.52 17.41
C THR A 80 -4.18 7.54 17.05
N VAL A 81 -3.76 6.63 16.18
CA VAL A 81 -2.38 6.60 15.66
C VAL A 81 -1.96 7.95 15.08
N ASP A 82 -2.86 8.60 14.32
CA ASP A 82 -2.60 9.90 13.71
C ASP A 82 -2.40 11.02 14.75
N LEU A 83 -3.14 10.98 15.86
CA LEU A 83 -2.96 11.91 16.98
C LEU A 83 -1.64 11.66 17.70
N ILE A 84 -1.28 10.41 17.98
CA ILE A 84 0.00 10.05 18.62
C ILE A 84 1.17 10.51 17.74
N ALA A 85 1.09 10.25 16.43
CA ALA A 85 2.10 10.71 15.48
C ALA A 85 2.13 12.24 15.32
N GLY A 86 1.02 12.94 15.59
CA GLY A 86 0.92 14.39 15.56
C GLY A 86 1.46 15.10 16.81
N LYS A 87 1.43 14.43 17.98
CA LYS A 87 1.88 15.01 19.27
C LYS A 87 3.38 15.28 19.35
N GLY A 88 4.19 14.72 18.45
CA GLY A 88 5.64 14.99 18.38
C GLY A 88 6.42 14.49 19.60
N TRP A 89 6.03 13.36 20.18
CA TRP A 89 6.76 12.74 21.29
C TRP A 89 8.19 12.37 20.89
N THR A 90 9.11 12.54 21.83
CA THR A 90 10.53 12.23 21.63
C THR A 90 10.74 10.72 21.50
N ILE A 91 11.40 10.29 20.43
CA ILE A 91 11.72 8.89 20.19
C ILE A 91 13.14 8.63 20.69
N LEU A 92 13.25 7.89 21.79
CA LEU A 92 14.51 7.50 22.40
C LEU A 92 15.11 6.24 21.75
N PRO A 93 16.43 6.02 21.89
CA PRO A 93 17.07 4.74 21.59
C PRO A 93 16.42 3.60 22.37
N GLU A 94 16.44 2.40 21.81
CA GLU A 94 15.70 1.25 22.34
C GLU A 94 16.12 0.84 23.77
N ALA A 95 17.37 1.08 24.15
CA ALA A 95 17.89 0.75 25.48
C ALA A 95 17.34 1.67 26.60
N GLU A 96 16.86 2.86 26.23
CA GLU A 96 16.42 3.92 27.17
C GLU A 96 14.95 4.31 26.93
N SER A 97 14.21 3.55 26.12
CA SER A 97 12.88 3.95 25.67
C SER A 97 11.76 3.56 26.64
N ASP A 98 10.96 4.55 27.00
CA ASP A 98 9.67 4.36 27.67
C ASP A 98 8.60 3.80 26.72
N GLY A 99 7.49 3.28 27.28
CA GLY A 99 6.35 2.79 26.50
C GLY A 99 5.76 3.85 25.57
N ARG A 100 5.79 5.13 25.98
CA ARG A 100 5.41 6.27 25.11
C ARG A 100 6.35 6.45 23.93
N SER A 101 7.65 6.24 24.12
CA SER A 101 8.66 6.33 23.06
C SER A 101 8.48 5.19 22.04
N HIS A 102 8.23 3.96 22.51
CA HIS A 102 7.90 2.84 21.64
C HIS A 102 6.62 3.09 20.84
N ALA A 103 5.53 3.50 21.51
CA ALA A 103 4.27 3.81 20.85
C ALA A 103 4.40 4.94 19.82
N ALA A 104 5.14 6.00 20.13
CA ALA A 104 5.43 7.08 19.19
C ALA A 104 6.19 6.59 17.96
N ALA A 105 7.22 5.76 18.15
CA ALA A 105 8.00 5.20 17.05
C ALA A 105 7.14 4.33 16.12
N VAL A 106 6.31 3.44 16.69
CA VAL A 106 5.37 2.62 15.92
C VAL A 106 4.40 3.51 15.15
N ALA A 107 3.80 4.51 15.80
CA ALA A 107 2.84 5.41 15.16
C ALA A 107 3.45 6.19 13.97
N GLN A 108 4.71 6.64 14.08
CA GLN A 108 5.41 7.26 12.95
C GLN A 108 5.62 6.29 11.78
N SER A 109 6.05 5.04 12.07
CA SER A 109 6.21 4.02 11.04
C SER A 109 4.88 3.70 10.34
N VAL A 110 3.77 3.58 11.08
CA VAL A 110 2.44 3.36 10.50
C VAL A 110 2.02 4.52 9.61
N LYS A 111 2.24 5.78 10.04
CA LYS A 111 1.96 6.96 9.24
C LYS A 111 2.74 6.95 7.92
N LEU A 112 4.01 6.55 7.94
CA LEU A 112 4.83 6.42 6.74
C LEU A 112 4.33 5.30 5.81
N ILE A 113 3.94 4.15 6.38
CA ILE A 113 3.35 3.04 5.64
C ILE A 113 2.06 3.50 4.93
N LYS A 114 1.13 4.14 5.65
CA LYS A 114 -0.11 4.70 5.09
C LYS A 114 0.17 5.69 3.95
N LYS A 115 1.18 6.54 4.11
CA LYS A 115 1.59 7.50 3.06
C LYS A 115 2.10 6.78 1.81
N ARG A 116 2.96 5.77 1.95
CA ARG A 116 3.51 5.01 0.82
C ARG A 116 2.47 4.16 0.11
N LEU A 117 1.54 3.58 0.86
CA LEU A 117 0.41 2.84 0.31
C LEU A 117 -0.63 3.74 -0.37
N LYS A 118 -0.53 5.08 -0.27
CA LYS A 118 -1.55 6.02 -0.74
C LYS A 118 -2.92 5.69 -0.14
N TRP A 119 -2.97 5.62 1.19
CA TRP A 119 -4.12 5.15 1.98
C TRP A 119 -5.49 5.68 1.50
N GLY A 120 -5.60 7.00 1.26
CA GLY A 120 -6.85 7.59 0.77
C GLY A 120 -7.32 7.04 -0.58
N TRP A 121 -6.40 6.76 -1.50
CA TRP A 121 -6.71 6.14 -2.78
C TRP A 121 -7.17 4.69 -2.60
N ILE A 122 -6.54 3.91 -1.72
CA ILE A 122 -6.92 2.52 -1.43
C ILE A 122 -8.35 2.45 -0.89
N LEU A 123 -8.68 3.30 0.09
CA LEU A 123 -10.02 3.35 0.67
C LEU A 123 -11.07 3.73 -0.38
N GLU A 124 -10.77 4.77 -1.16
CA GLU A 124 -11.65 5.25 -2.22
C GLU A 124 -11.91 4.15 -3.27
N ARG A 125 -10.83 3.52 -3.75
CA ARG A 125 -10.88 2.47 -4.77
C ARG A 125 -11.59 1.22 -4.26
N SER A 126 -11.34 0.79 -3.03
CA SER A 126 -12.00 -0.37 -2.44
C SER A 126 -13.53 -0.18 -2.40
N ARG A 127 -13.98 0.98 -1.93
CA ARG A 127 -15.40 1.33 -1.88
C ARG A 127 -16.04 1.42 -3.28
N GLN A 128 -15.34 1.95 -4.28
CA GLN A 128 -15.81 1.92 -5.68
C GLN A 128 -15.98 0.47 -6.18
N LEU A 129 -15.01 -0.40 -5.91
CA LEU A 129 -15.08 -1.82 -6.30
C LEU A 129 -16.20 -2.56 -5.56
N SER A 130 -16.46 -2.24 -4.29
CA SER A 130 -17.60 -2.77 -3.53
C SER A 130 -18.92 -2.45 -4.21
N VAL A 131 -19.11 -1.20 -4.65
CA VAL A 131 -20.31 -0.79 -5.40
C VAL A 131 -20.44 -1.57 -6.72
N VAL A 132 -19.32 -1.85 -7.41
CA VAL A 132 -19.34 -2.65 -8.63
C VAL A 132 -19.71 -4.11 -8.34
N LEU A 133 -19.22 -4.68 -7.24
CA LEU A 133 -19.51 -6.05 -6.80
C LEU A 133 -20.98 -6.26 -6.43
N GLU A 134 -21.66 -5.21 -5.97
CA GLU A 134 -23.10 -5.24 -5.65
C GLU A 134 -24.00 -5.24 -6.89
N ARG A 135 -23.48 -4.91 -8.07
CA ARG A 135 -24.30 -4.84 -9.27
C ARG A 135 -24.66 -6.24 -9.79
N PRO A 136 -25.93 -6.50 -10.13
CA PRO A 136 -26.37 -7.82 -10.59
C PRO A 136 -25.83 -8.19 -11.99
N ASP A 137 -25.51 -7.21 -12.83
CA ASP A 137 -24.99 -7.39 -14.19
C ASP A 137 -23.49 -7.75 -14.24
N LEU A 138 -22.78 -7.66 -13.10
CA LEU A 138 -21.35 -7.97 -13.04
C LEU A 138 -21.04 -9.42 -13.44
N TRP A 139 -21.92 -10.34 -13.07
CA TRP A 139 -21.74 -11.78 -13.26
C TRP A 139 -22.02 -12.26 -14.68
N ASP A 140 -22.47 -11.39 -15.57
CA ASP A 140 -22.65 -11.67 -16.99
C ASP A 140 -21.29 -11.82 -17.71
N ASP A 141 -20.22 -11.19 -17.20
CA ASP A 141 -18.83 -11.39 -17.65
C ASP A 141 -17.96 -11.96 -16.51
N PRO A 142 -17.73 -13.28 -16.47
CA PRO A 142 -16.95 -13.91 -15.40
C PRO A 142 -15.48 -13.48 -15.39
N VAL A 143 -14.92 -13.05 -16.53
CA VAL A 143 -13.53 -12.59 -16.61
C VAL A 143 -13.39 -11.22 -15.96
N PHE A 144 -14.35 -10.32 -16.20
CA PHE A 144 -14.38 -9.02 -15.56
C PHE A 144 -14.70 -9.13 -14.05
N ALA A 145 -15.70 -9.93 -13.67
CA ALA A 145 -16.03 -10.19 -12.27
C ALA A 145 -14.84 -10.73 -11.45
N GLY A 146 -14.07 -11.66 -12.04
CA GLY A 146 -12.87 -12.21 -11.42
C GLY A 146 -11.77 -11.16 -11.18
N LYS A 147 -11.57 -10.24 -12.13
CA LYS A 147 -10.61 -9.13 -11.98
C LYS A 147 -11.01 -8.16 -10.87
N VAL A 148 -12.29 -7.74 -10.86
CA VAL A 148 -12.83 -6.82 -9.83
C VAL A 148 -12.74 -7.46 -8.45
N SER A 149 -13.14 -8.72 -8.32
CA SER A 149 -13.09 -9.45 -7.04
C SER A 149 -11.67 -9.60 -6.52
N ARG A 150 -10.71 -9.93 -7.39
CA ARG A 150 -9.29 -10.04 -7.04
C ARG A 150 -8.72 -8.70 -6.60
N GLU A 151 -8.94 -7.64 -7.37
CA GLU A 151 -8.46 -6.30 -7.03
C GLU A 151 -9.04 -5.84 -5.68
N HIS A 152 -10.35 -6.02 -5.47
CA HIS A 152 -11.01 -5.69 -4.20
C HIS A 152 -10.42 -6.48 -3.03
N GLY A 153 -10.21 -7.80 -3.20
CA GLY A 153 -9.60 -8.66 -2.19
C GLY A 153 -8.16 -8.24 -1.84
N GLU A 154 -7.35 -7.90 -2.82
CA GLU A 154 -5.98 -7.41 -2.62
C GLU A 154 -5.96 -6.08 -1.84
N LEU A 155 -6.85 -5.14 -2.16
CA LEU A 155 -6.97 -3.87 -1.43
C LEU A 155 -7.50 -4.07 -0.01
N MET A 156 -8.51 -4.91 0.16
CA MET A 156 -9.06 -5.23 1.49
C MET A 156 -8.04 -5.94 2.38
N GLY A 157 -7.18 -6.80 1.82
CA GLY A 157 -6.07 -7.41 2.56
C GLY A 157 -5.08 -6.37 3.08
N LYS A 158 -4.72 -5.38 2.26
CA LYS A 158 -3.85 -4.26 2.68
C LYS A 158 -4.50 -3.41 3.77
N ILE A 159 -5.79 -3.07 3.61
CA ILE A 159 -6.55 -2.30 4.61
C ILE A 159 -6.58 -3.05 5.94
N LYS A 160 -6.95 -4.32 5.91
CA LYS A 160 -7.04 -5.17 7.11
C LYS A 160 -5.70 -5.26 7.82
N SER A 161 -4.61 -5.47 7.09
CA SER A 161 -3.28 -5.57 7.70
C SER A 161 -2.84 -4.28 8.41
N VAL A 162 -3.16 -3.11 7.85
CA VAL A 162 -2.85 -1.83 8.52
C VAL A 162 -3.74 -1.64 9.73
N ASN A 163 -5.05 -1.86 9.60
CA ASN A 163 -6.00 -1.68 10.69
C ASN A 163 -5.72 -2.61 11.88
N GLN A 164 -5.35 -3.88 11.62
CA GLN A 164 -4.94 -4.82 12.67
C GLN A 164 -3.72 -4.31 13.42
N PHE A 165 -2.73 -3.79 12.69
CA PHE A 165 -1.51 -3.27 13.29
C PHE A 165 -1.76 -1.98 14.10
N GLU A 166 -2.72 -1.15 13.70
CA GLU A 166 -3.16 0.00 14.50
C GLU A 166 -3.91 -0.42 15.76
N GLN A 167 -4.77 -1.43 15.64
CA GLN A 167 -5.53 -1.99 16.76
C GLN A 167 -4.59 -2.61 17.81
N GLU A 168 -3.63 -3.43 17.39
CA GLU A 168 -2.60 -4.02 18.26
C GLU A 168 -1.84 -2.93 19.04
N LEU A 169 -1.52 -1.80 18.40
CA LEU A 169 -0.84 -0.70 19.08
C LEU A 169 -1.73 -0.08 20.17
N MET A 170 -3.02 0.12 19.89
CA MET A 170 -3.96 0.67 20.87
C MET A 170 -4.12 -0.28 22.06
N GLU A 171 -4.27 -1.57 21.79
CA GLU A 171 -4.40 -2.61 22.82
C GLU A 171 -3.17 -2.63 23.75
N HIS A 172 -1.96 -2.54 23.19
CA HIS A 172 -0.74 -2.47 24.02
C HIS A 172 -0.63 -1.18 24.83
N ILE A 173 -1.11 -0.05 24.30
CA ILE A 173 -1.13 1.22 25.06
C ILE A 173 -2.12 1.13 26.22
N ASP A 174 -3.32 0.61 25.97
CA ASP A 174 -4.36 0.40 27.00
C ASP A 174 -3.91 -0.60 28.06
N MET A 175 -3.26 -1.69 27.65
CA MET A 175 -2.70 -2.69 28.57
C MET A 175 -1.60 -2.11 29.46
N LEU A 176 -0.69 -1.31 28.88
CA LEU A 176 0.36 -0.64 29.66
C LEU A 176 -0.24 0.34 30.68
N ARG A 177 -1.33 1.01 30.30
CA ARG A 177 -2.04 1.91 31.20
C ARG A 177 -2.67 1.13 32.35
N LEU A 178 -3.40 0.05 32.06
CA LEU A 178 -4.06 -0.78 33.07
C LEU A 178 -3.03 -1.34 34.06
N ALA A 179 -1.91 -1.85 33.57
CA ALA A 179 -0.82 -2.35 34.41
C ALA A 179 -0.32 -1.29 35.42
N ARG A 180 -0.23 -0.03 34.99
CA ARG A 180 0.17 1.09 35.86
C ARG A 180 -0.91 1.54 36.83
N GLU A 181 -2.19 1.41 36.45
CA GLU A 181 -3.31 1.72 37.34
C GLU A 181 -3.46 0.67 38.44
N GLU A 182 -3.07 -0.58 38.15
CA GLU A 182 -3.12 -1.71 39.08
C GLU A 182 -1.79 -1.95 39.83
N ASP A 183 -0.76 -1.13 39.59
CA ASP A 183 0.61 -1.30 40.11
C ASP A 183 1.23 -2.70 39.80
N ASP A 184 0.79 -3.33 38.71
CA ASP A 184 1.30 -4.62 38.23
C ASP A 184 2.58 -4.44 37.40
N ASN A 185 3.71 -4.54 38.08
CA ASN A 185 5.04 -4.41 37.48
C ASN A 185 5.36 -5.55 36.50
N GLU A 186 4.80 -6.75 36.69
CA GLU A 186 5.07 -7.88 35.80
C GLU A 186 4.41 -7.63 34.45
N LEU A 187 3.12 -7.27 34.46
CA LEU A 187 2.36 -6.92 33.26
C LEU A 187 2.92 -5.68 32.56
N GLU A 188 3.38 -4.67 33.30
CA GLU A 188 4.04 -3.49 32.70
C GLU A 188 5.30 -3.90 31.92
N THR A 189 6.16 -4.74 32.51
CA THR A 189 7.40 -5.17 31.84
C THR A 189 7.15 -6.04 30.62
N GLU A 190 6.14 -6.92 30.67
CA GLU A 190 5.73 -7.74 29.53
C GLU A 190 5.21 -6.87 28.38
N THR A 191 4.31 -5.93 28.69
CA THR A 191 3.73 -5.02 27.70
C THR A 191 4.79 -4.12 27.07
N MET A 192 5.75 -3.65 27.86
CA MET A 192 6.92 -2.90 27.37
C MET A 192 7.75 -3.70 26.37
N ARG A 193 7.99 -4.99 26.64
CA ARG A 193 8.68 -5.89 25.70
C ARG A 193 7.89 -6.08 24.42
N ALA A 194 6.57 -6.29 24.52
CA ALA A 194 5.70 -6.42 23.36
C ALA A 194 5.73 -5.16 22.46
N LEU A 195 5.69 -3.97 23.06
CA LEU A 195 5.84 -2.70 22.34
C LEU A 195 7.21 -2.53 21.68
N ALA A 196 8.29 -3.01 22.32
CA ALA A 196 9.62 -3.02 21.72
C ALA A 196 9.71 -3.93 20.50
N ASP A 197 9.17 -5.14 20.58
CA ASP A 197 9.12 -6.07 19.45
C ASP A 197 8.21 -5.55 18.32
N MET A 198 7.08 -4.94 18.68
CA MET A 198 6.20 -4.27 17.72
C MET A 198 6.91 -3.11 17.01
N ARG A 199 7.74 -2.32 17.71
CA ARG A 199 8.58 -1.28 17.11
C ARG A 199 9.54 -1.85 16.07
N ARG A 200 10.17 -2.99 16.33
CA ARG A 200 11.07 -3.66 15.36
C ARG A 200 10.27 -4.13 14.14
N SER A 201 9.14 -4.80 14.36
CA SER A 201 8.26 -5.25 13.27
C SER A 201 7.72 -4.08 12.44
N ALA A 202 7.36 -2.96 13.08
CA ALA A 202 6.92 -1.74 12.41
C ALA A 202 8.00 -1.22 11.46
N LYS A 203 9.27 -1.25 11.89
CA LYS A 203 10.40 -0.78 11.09
C LYS A 203 10.66 -1.67 9.88
N GLU A 204 10.54 -2.98 10.03
CA GLU A 204 10.64 -3.92 8.91
C GLU A 204 9.50 -3.70 7.90
N LYS A 205 8.26 -3.57 8.38
CA LYS A 205 7.09 -3.28 7.53
C LYS A 205 7.22 -1.94 6.82
N GLU A 206 7.77 -0.92 7.49
CA GLU A 206 8.07 0.38 6.91
C GLU A 206 9.08 0.25 5.77
N LEU A 207 10.17 -0.49 5.98
CA LEU A 207 11.16 -0.76 4.95
C LEU A 207 10.53 -1.49 3.75
N ASN A 208 9.72 -2.51 4.00
CA ASN A 208 9.02 -3.24 2.94
C ASN A 208 8.05 -2.33 2.17
N ALA A 209 7.38 -1.39 2.85
CA ALA A 209 6.52 -0.40 2.20
C ALA A 209 7.31 0.66 1.42
N LEU A 210 8.57 0.91 1.77
CA LEU A 210 9.48 1.75 0.98
C LEU A 210 9.96 1.05 -0.30
N LEU A 211 10.06 -0.28 -0.26
CA LEU A 211 10.55 -1.15 -1.34
C LEU A 211 9.41 -1.85 -2.12
N SER A 212 8.26 -1.19 -2.24
CA SER A 212 7.08 -1.75 -2.92
C SER A 212 6.83 -1.14 -4.31
N GLY A 213 7.85 -0.57 -4.94
CA GLY A 213 7.79 -0.06 -6.31
C GLY A 213 7.74 -1.18 -7.34
N ASP A 214 7.28 -0.84 -8.55
CA ASP A 214 7.10 -1.81 -9.64
C ASP A 214 8.40 -2.56 -9.99
N ASN A 215 9.54 -1.88 -9.85
CA ASN A 215 10.85 -2.43 -10.18
C ASN A 215 11.60 -3.06 -9.02
N ASP A 216 11.10 -2.95 -7.79
CA ASP A 216 11.86 -3.35 -6.59
C ASP A 216 11.98 -4.87 -6.45
N SER A 217 11.08 -5.61 -7.11
CA SER A 217 11.15 -7.08 -7.18
C SER A 217 12.14 -7.61 -8.23
N PHE A 218 12.61 -6.76 -9.14
CA PHE A 218 13.48 -7.20 -10.23
C PHE A 218 14.94 -7.33 -9.78
N SER A 219 15.66 -8.20 -10.50
CA SER A 219 17.10 -8.32 -10.36
C SER A 219 17.79 -7.03 -10.82
N CYS A 220 18.79 -6.58 -10.08
CA CYS A 220 19.54 -5.37 -10.41
C CYS A 220 20.94 -5.70 -10.96
N PHE A 221 21.47 -4.75 -11.73
CA PHE A 221 22.87 -4.70 -12.11
C PHE A 221 23.57 -3.67 -11.24
N ILE A 222 24.70 -4.05 -10.66
CA ILE A 222 25.58 -3.13 -9.93
C ILE A 222 26.82 -2.93 -10.80
N GLU A 223 27.06 -1.69 -11.22
CA GLU A 223 28.27 -1.30 -11.94
C GLU A 223 29.13 -0.45 -11.00
N VAL A 224 30.35 -0.92 -10.72
CA VAL A 224 31.33 -0.17 -9.94
C VAL A 224 32.37 0.38 -10.90
N GLN A 225 32.47 1.71 -10.95
CA GLN A 225 33.45 2.43 -11.75
C GLN A 225 34.50 3.08 -10.86
N ALA A 226 35.78 2.86 -11.17
CA ALA A 226 36.86 3.60 -10.53
C ALA A 226 36.83 5.07 -11.00
N GLY A 227 36.78 5.99 -10.04
CA GLY A 227 36.81 7.43 -10.30
C GLY A 227 38.20 7.93 -10.74
N ALA A 228 38.35 9.26 -10.77
CA ALA A 228 39.65 9.87 -11.04
C ALA A 228 40.60 9.66 -9.85
N GLY A 229 41.69 8.90 -10.04
CA GLY A 229 42.72 8.73 -9.01
C GLY A 229 43.68 7.55 -9.22
N GLY A 230 43.97 7.17 -10.47
CA GLY A 230 44.98 6.15 -10.77
C GLY A 230 44.71 4.79 -10.10
N THR A 231 45.77 4.08 -9.71
CA THR A 231 45.73 2.73 -9.14
C THR A 231 44.99 2.66 -7.80
N GLU A 232 45.10 3.69 -6.95
CA GLU A 232 44.42 3.71 -5.64
C GLU A 232 42.89 3.69 -5.80
N SER A 233 42.36 4.46 -6.76
CA SER A 233 40.92 4.43 -7.06
C SER A 233 40.46 3.07 -7.61
N MET A 234 41.34 2.34 -8.29
CA MET A 234 41.07 1.00 -8.78
C MET A 234 41.02 -0.01 -7.61
N ASP A 235 41.96 0.07 -6.67
CA ASP A 235 41.99 -0.77 -5.48
C ASP A 235 40.73 -0.56 -4.61
N TRP A 236 40.30 0.69 -4.42
CA TRP A 236 39.04 1.01 -3.73
C TRP A 236 37.81 0.46 -4.46
N ALA A 237 37.76 0.55 -5.79
CA ALA A 237 36.67 -0.03 -6.56
C ALA A 237 36.57 -1.55 -6.37
N ALA A 238 37.71 -2.24 -6.29
CA ALA A 238 37.77 -3.67 -6.00
C ALA A 238 37.28 -3.98 -4.57
N VAL A 239 37.63 -3.16 -3.57
CA VAL A 239 37.13 -3.30 -2.19
C VAL A 239 35.59 -3.16 -2.15
N ILE A 240 35.03 -2.15 -2.83
CA ILE A 240 33.58 -1.92 -2.89
C ILE A 240 32.85 -3.07 -3.59
N MET A 241 33.40 -3.58 -4.70
CA MET A 241 32.84 -4.73 -5.42
C MET A 241 32.76 -5.97 -4.51
N ASN A 242 33.82 -6.25 -3.76
CA ASN A 242 33.87 -7.37 -2.82
C ASN A 242 32.94 -7.19 -1.62
N MET A 243 32.77 -5.95 -1.14
CA MET A 243 31.81 -5.63 -0.08
C MET A 243 30.38 -5.97 -0.52
N TYR A 244 29.95 -5.50 -1.69
CA TYR A 244 28.60 -5.79 -2.20
C TYR A 244 28.39 -7.25 -2.53
N ARG A 245 29.42 -7.94 -3.05
CA ARG A 245 29.38 -9.39 -3.27
C ARG A 245 29.13 -10.15 -1.97
N SER A 246 29.86 -9.81 -0.91
CA SER A 246 29.74 -10.45 0.40
C SER A 246 28.38 -10.16 1.05
N TRP A 247 27.93 -8.91 1.00
CA TRP A 247 26.59 -8.52 1.49
C TRP A 247 25.48 -9.28 0.76
N ALA A 248 25.58 -9.39 -0.56
CA ALA A 248 24.56 -10.08 -1.36
C ALA A 248 24.50 -11.57 -1.02
N GLN A 249 25.65 -12.23 -0.83
CA GLN A 249 25.71 -13.63 -0.40
C GLN A 249 25.13 -13.83 1.01
N GLN A 250 25.44 -12.94 1.96
CA GLN A 250 24.87 -12.99 3.32
C GLN A 250 23.35 -12.82 3.32
N ARG A 251 22.81 -12.03 2.39
CA ARG A 251 21.37 -11.86 2.17
C ARG A 251 20.73 -12.98 1.34
N GLY A 252 21.49 -13.98 0.90
CA GLY A 252 21.01 -15.12 0.12
C GLY A 252 20.78 -14.83 -1.37
N TYR A 253 21.29 -13.73 -1.91
CA TYR A 253 21.19 -13.40 -3.33
C TYR A 253 22.23 -14.17 -4.16
N THR A 254 21.84 -14.56 -5.38
CA THR A 254 22.77 -15.17 -6.34
C THR A 254 23.53 -14.08 -7.08
N VAL A 255 24.85 -13.99 -6.89
CA VAL A 255 25.72 -13.01 -7.56
C VAL A 255 26.47 -13.65 -8.73
N THR A 256 26.40 -13.03 -9.92
CA THR A 256 27.15 -13.41 -11.12
C THR A 256 27.98 -12.24 -11.60
N ILE A 257 29.27 -12.44 -11.88
CA ILE A 257 30.12 -11.42 -12.51
C ILE A 257 29.87 -11.48 -14.02
N VAL A 258 29.47 -10.35 -14.61
CA VAL A 258 29.16 -10.22 -16.04
C VAL A 258 30.39 -9.77 -16.81
N GLU A 259 31.05 -8.75 -16.29
CA GLU A 259 32.19 -8.09 -16.90
C GLU A 259 33.09 -7.59 -15.78
N GLU A 260 34.40 -7.75 -15.94
CA GLU A 260 35.42 -7.27 -15.02
C GLU A 260 36.66 -6.87 -15.83
N MET A 261 37.12 -5.64 -15.63
CA MET A 261 38.36 -5.14 -16.22
C MET A 261 39.39 -4.92 -15.12
N PRO A 262 40.45 -5.73 -15.05
CA PRO A 262 41.52 -5.52 -14.07
C PRO A 262 42.26 -4.21 -14.38
N GLY A 263 42.78 -3.58 -13.32
CA GLY A 263 43.57 -2.36 -13.42
C GLY A 263 44.99 -2.66 -13.88
N GLU A 264 45.59 -1.73 -14.61
CA GLU A 264 46.99 -1.82 -15.00
C GLU A 264 47.87 -1.43 -13.82
N ILE A 265 48.65 -2.39 -13.31
CA ILE A 265 49.66 -2.12 -12.29
C ILE A 265 50.89 -1.64 -13.04
N VAL A 266 51.21 -0.35 -12.94
CA VAL A 266 52.48 0.18 -13.46
C VAL A 266 53.60 -0.42 -12.58
N ALA A 267 54.33 -1.39 -13.14
CA ALA A 267 55.44 -2.07 -12.50
C ALA A 267 56.76 -1.30 -12.64
#